data_AF-A0A173KWK2-F1
#
_entry.id   AF-A0A173KWK2-F1
#
_cell.length_a   1.000
_cell.length_b   1.000
_cell.length_c   1.000
_cell.angle_alpha   90.00
_cell.angle_beta   90.00
_cell.angle_gamma   90.00
#
_symmetry.space_group_name_H-M   'P 1'
#
loop_
_entity.id
_entity.type
_entity.pdbx_description
1 polymer ?
#
loop_
_entity_poly.entity_id
_entity_poly.type
_entity_poly.pdbx_seq_one_letter_code
_entity_poly.pdbx_strand_id
1 'polypeptide(L)'
;MTRSDRVLADAEAVLRRHSERGQSLSARARQRRNAALMRKLKYAFWTVIAVLVASIAAGFVMPLGTTGVMVALGIMIAALLLIAALPTEPRVKTAALAATPLPALPLQTEIWLDNQRKALPPPALTLADSIGVKLETLAPQLERLTDQEPAAQEIRKLLSDHLPELVTGYESIPAPLRREERNGRIPEQQLVEGLTVIDTELARISETLASGDIDKLAVQNRFLELKYQEAKELGR
;
A
#
# COMPACT_ATOMS: atom_id res chain seq x y z
N MET A 1 24.68 -4.81 -37.58
CA MET A 1 23.69 -4.38 -36.56
C MET A 1 22.99 -3.15 -37.11
N THR A 2 21.71 -3.28 -37.41
CA THR A 2 20.91 -2.31 -38.15
C THR A 2 20.48 -1.19 -37.20
N ARG A 3 20.27 0.02 -37.69
CA ARG A 3 19.81 1.17 -36.88
C ARG A 3 18.53 0.85 -36.10
N SER A 4 17.67 0.02 -36.69
CA SER A 4 16.44 -0.49 -36.07
C SER A 4 16.71 -1.35 -34.82
N ASP A 5 17.78 -2.15 -34.80
CA ASP A 5 18.13 -3.00 -33.66
C ASP A 5 18.57 -2.15 -32.45
N ARG A 6 19.21 -1.00 -32.70
CA ARG A 6 19.57 -0.05 -31.64
C ARG A 6 18.36 0.70 -31.09
N VAL A 7 17.42 1.08 -31.96
CA VAL A 7 16.18 1.76 -31.53
C VAL A 7 15.29 0.81 -30.74
N LEU A 8 15.22 -0.47 -31.14
CA LEU A 8 14.49 -1.50 -30.38
C LEU A 8 15.16 -1.78 -29.04
N ALA A 9 16.49 -1.85 -28.98
CA ALA A 9 17.23 -2.02 -27.73
C ALA A 9 17.07 -0.82 -26.77
N ASP A 10 17.10 0.41 -27.26
CA ASP A 10 16.84 1.61 -26.45
C ASP A 10 15.38 1.68 -25.99
N ALA A 11 14.43 1.34 -26.87
CA ALA A 11 13.01 1.27 -26.52
C ALA A 11 12.75 0.21 -25.45
N GLU A 12 13.38 -0.96 -25.57
CA GLU A 12 13.27 -2.05 -24.60
C GLU A 12 13.98 -1.73 -23.28
N ALA A 13 15.10 -1.00 -23.31
CA ALA A 13 15.76 -0.48 -22.10
C ALA A 13 14.91 0.56 -21.36
N VAL A 14 14.20 1.44 -22.09
CA VAL A 14 13.28 2.42 -21.51
C VAL A 14 12.01 1.74 -20.96
N LEU A 15 11.45 0.78 -21.70
CA LEU A 15 10.30 -0.02 -21.26
C LEU A 15 10.64 -0.86 -20.02
N ARG A 16 11.85 -1.43 -19.96
CA ARG A 16 12.32 -2.21 -18.81
C ARG A 16 12.58 -1.36 -17.57
N ARG A 17 13.06 -0.13 -17.75
CA ARG A 17 13.17 0.86 -16.66
C ARG A 17 11.81 1.30 -16.12
N HIS A 18 10.76 1.27 -16.94
CA HIS A 18 9.38 1.51 -16.51
C HIS A 18 8.70 0.26 -15.92
N SER A 19 9.00 -0.95 -16.40
CA SER A 19 8.40 -2.20 -15.91
C SER A 19 8.96 -2.66 -14.56
N GLU A 20 10.22 -2.37 -14.26
CA GLU A 20 10.83 -2.63 -12.94
C GLU A 20 10.26 -1.71 -11.85
N ARG A 21 9.79 -0.50 -12.20
CA ARG A 21 9.17 0.48 -11.28
C ARG A 21 7.85 0.01 -10.65
N GLY A 22 7.06 -0.78 -11.38
CA GLY A 22 5.81 -1.37 -10.87
C GLY A 22 6.02 -2.70 -10.13
N GLN A 23 7.15 -3.38 -10.34
CA GLN A 23 7.40 -4.69 -9.74
C GLN A 23 7.83 -4.60 -8.27
N SER A 24 8.57 -3.57 -7.86
CA SER A 24 8.95 -3.36 -6.46
C SER A 24 7.76 -3.02 -5.55
N LEU A 25 6.80 -2.24 -6.05
CA LEU A 25 5.51 -1.93 -5.38
C LEU A 25 4.67 -3.21 -5.18
N SER A 26 4.58 -4.05 -6.22
CA SER A 26 3.86 -5.32 -6.15
C SER A 26 4.52 -6.36 -5.25
N ALA A 27 5.84 -6.28 -5.04
CA ALA A 27 6.60 -7.29 -4.30
C ALA A 27 6.35 -7.19 -2.79
N ARG A 28 6.30 -5.98 -2.21
CA ARG A 28 6.04 -5.78 -0.77
C ARG A 28 4.54 -5.89 -0.42
N ALA A 29 3.64 -5.43 -1.30
CA ALA A 29 2.21 -5.71 -1.21
C ALA A 29 1.91 -7.21 -1.26
N ARG A 30 2.58 -7.97 -2.16
CA ARG A 30 2.55 -9.45 -2.17
C ARG A 30 3.16 -10.06 -0.91
N GLN A 31 4.24 -9.49 -0.36
CA GLN A 31 4.88 -10.00 0.85
C GLN A 31 3.93 -10.00 2.06
N ARG A 32 3.02 -9.02 2.17
CA ARG A 32 1.99 -9.01 3.23
C ARG A 32 0.73 -9.82 2.88
N ARG A 33 0.37 -9.97 1.59
CA ARG A 33 -0.60 -11.02 1.16
C ARG A 33 -0.09 -12.42 1.52
N ASN A 34 1.22 -12.65 1.37
CA ASN A 34 1.90 -13.86 1.81
C ASN A 34 1.89 -14.01 3.33
N ALA A 35 1.95 -12.93 4.10
CA ALA A 35 1.81 -13.01 5.56
C ALA A 35 0.39 -13.43 5.99
N ALA A 36 -0.64 -12.96 5.29
CA ALA A 36 -2.02 -13.39 5.52
C ALA A 36 -2.25 -14.85 5.07
N LEU A 37 -1.65 -15.26 3.95
CA LEU A 37 -1.56 -16.67 3.54
C LEU A 37 -0.78 -17.51 4.56
N MET A 38 0.32 -17.00 5.12
CA MET A 38 1.12 -17.68 6.14
C MET A 38 0.32 -17.88 7.43
N ARG A 39 -0.53 -16.90 7.81
CA ARG A 39 -1.50 -17.07 8.91
C ARG A 39 -2.49 -18.18 8.59
N LYS A 40 -3.05 -18.23 7.37
CA LYS A 40 -3.93 -19.33 6.94
C LYS A 40 -3.22 -20.68 6.96
N LEU A 41 -1.97 -20.77 6.48
CA LEU A 41 -1.17 -21.98 6.58
C LEU A 41 -0.93 -22.38 8.03
N LYS A 42 -0.64 -21.42 8.92
CA LYS A 42 -0.46 -21.68 10.36
C LYS A 42 -1.75 -22.22 10.99
N TYR A 43 -2.90 -21.62 10.70
CA TYR A 43 -4.19 -22.11 11.20
C TYR A 43 -4.57 -23.48 10.60
N ALA A 44 -4.34 -23.69 9.31
CA ALA A 44 -4.56 -24.98 8.66
C ALA A 44 -3.65 -26.08 9.26
N PHE A 45 -2.36 -25.77 9.48
CA PHE A 45 -1.41 -26.67 10.11
C PHE A 45 -1.81 -27.06 11.54
N TRP A 46 -2.22 -26.08 12.36
CA TRP A 46 -2.73 -26.35 13.72
C TRP A 46 -4.02 -27.16 13.72
N THR A 47 -4.89 -26.94 12.74
CA THR A 47 -6.14 -27.71 12.58
C THR A 47 -5.85 -29.17 12.24
N VAL A 48 -4.93 -29.41 11.31
CA VAL A 48 -4.49 -30.78 10.95
C VAL A 48 -3.88 -31.49 12.16
N ILE A 49 -3.02 -30.81 12.93
CA ILE A 49 -2.44 -31.37 14.16
C ILE A 49 -3.53 -31.70 15.19
N ALA A 50 -4.47 -30.79 15.42
CA ALA A 50 -5.55 -31.00 16.40
C ALA A 50 -6.44 -32.20 16.02
N VAL A 51 -6.81 -32.33 14.74
CA VAL A 51 -7.60 -33.48 14.25
C VAL A 51 -6.82 -34.78 14.35
N LEU A 52 -5.52 -34.76 14.04
CA LEU A 52 -4.66 -35.94 14.12
C LEU A 52 -4.49 -36.41 15.58
N VAL A 53 -4.24 -35.49 16.52
CA VAL A 53 -4.14 -35.79 17.96
C VAL A 53 -5.47 -36.30 18.52
N ALA A 54 -6.59 -35.67 18.15
CA ALA A 54 -7.92 -36.13 18.56
C ALA A 54 -8.25 -37.53 18.03
N SER A 55 -7.83 -37.84 16.79
CA SER A 55 -8.02 -39.16 16.18
C SER A 55 -7.17 -40.24 16.86
N ILE A 56 -5.91 -39.93 17.21
CA ILE A 56 -5.03 -40.84 17.94
C ILE A 56 -5.58 -41.11 19.35
N ALA A 57 -6.04 -40.07 20.06
CA ALA A 57 -6.62 -40.21 21.39
C ALA A 57 -7.92 -41.03 21.39
N ALA A 58 -8.80 -40.79 20.41
CA ALA A 58 -10.04 -41.55 20.26
C ALA A 58 -9.77 -43.03 19.90
N GLY A 59 -8.74 -43.31 19.11
CA GLY A 59 -8.31 -44.68 18.78
C GLY A 59 -7.80 -45.49 19.97
N PHE A 60 -7.40 -44.81 21.05
CA PHE A 60 -6.96 -45.45 22.30
C PHE A 60 -8.14 -45.91 23.17
N VAL A 61 -9.32 -45.30 23.02
CA VAL A 61 -10.53 -45.60 23.81
C VAL A 61 -11.46 -46.55 23.06
N MET A 62 -11.52 -46.46 21.72
CA MET A 62 -12.37 -47.31 20.88
C MET A 62 -11.62 -47.65 19.59
N PRO A 63 -11.65 -48.91 19.09
CA PRO A 63 -11.00 -49.26 17.84
C PRO A 63 -11.68 -48.51 16.68
N LEU A 64 -11.04 -47.44 16.25
CA LEU A 64 -11.43 -46.68 15.07
C LEU A 64 -11.13 -47.56 13.85
N GLY A 65 -12.13 -48.33 13.41
CA GLY A 65 -12.06 -49.03 12.13
C GLY A 65 -11.91 -48.05 10.95
N THR A 66 -11.97 -48.56 9.73
CA THR A 66 -11.88 -47.74 8.49
C THR A 66 -12.88 -46.57 8.48
N THR A 67 -14.03 -46.73 9.12
CA THR A 67 -15.06 -45.69 9.29
C THR A 67 -14.59 -44.51 10.14
N GLY A 68 -13.81 -44.73 11.20
CA GLY A 68 -13.30 -43.66 12.06
C GLY A 68 -12.28 -42.79 11.35
N VAL A 69 -11.41 -43.41 10.54
CA VAL A 69 -10.43 -42.70 9.70
C VAL A 69 -11.13 -41.85 8.64
N MET A 70 -12.20 -42.37 8.02
CA MET A 70 -13.02 -41.62 7.05
C MET A 70 -13.70 -40.39 7.67
N VAL A 71 -14.23 -40.49 8.89
CA VAL A 71 -14.84 -39.35 9.60
C VAL A 71 -13.80 -38.29 9.96
N ALA A 72 -12.63 -38.70 10.46
CA ALA A 72 -11.52 -37.79 10.75
C ALA A 72 -11.05 -37.05 9.49
N LEU A 73 -10.94 -37.77 8.36
CA LEU A 73 -10.59 -37.19 7.07
C LEU A 73 -11.66 -36.19 6.59
N GLY A 74 -12.94 -36.51 6.78
CA GLY A 74 -14.05 -35.62 6.47
C GLY A 74 -14.03 -34.31 7.28
N ILE A 75 -13.79 -34.40 8.59
CA ILE A 75 -13.65 -33.23 9.48
C ILE A 75 -12.44 -32.39 9.07
N MET A 76 -11.32 -33.03 8.74
CA MET A 76 -10.12 -32.34 8.26
C MET A 76 -10.41 -31.56 6.97
N ILE A 77 -11.01 -32.20 5.96
CA ILE A 77 -11.36 -31.54 4.70
C ILE A 77 -12.35 -30.40 4.93
N ALA A 78 -13.39 -30.60 5.76
CA ALA A 78 -14.36 -29.56 6.08
C ALA A 78 -13.71 -28.35 6.75
N ALA A 79 -12.78 -28.56 7.68
CA ALA A 79 -12.08 -27.48 8.36
C ALA A 79 -11.10 -26.74 7.41
N LEU A 80 -10.42 -27.45 6.51
CA LEU A 80 -9.61 -26.85 5.45
C LEU A 80 -10.45 -25.98 4.51
N LEU A 81 -11.62 -26.46 4.10
CA LEU A 81 -12.55 -25.70 3.26
C LEU A 81 -13.09 -24.46 3.98
N LEU A 82 -13.38 -24.56 5.27
CA LEU A 82 -13.89 -23.45 6.08
C LEU A 82 -12.81 -22.36 6.25
N ILE A 83 -11.55 -22.74 6.51
CA ILE A 83 -10.42 -21.81 6.56
C ILE A 83 -10.12 -21.19 5.19
N ALA A 84 -10.26 -21.97 4.11
CA ALA A 84 -10.10 -21.48 2.75
C ALA A 84 -11.19 -20.43 2.39
N ALA A 85 -12.43 -20.68 2.82
CA ALA A 85 -13.58 -19.82 2.58
C ALA A 85 -13.57 -18.50 3.37
N LEU A 86 -12.79 -18.39 4.45
CA LEU A 86 -12.64 -17.13 5.18
C LEU A 86 -11.97 -16.07 4.28
N PRO A 87 -12.60 -14.89 4.05
CA PRO A 87 -12.04 -13.86 3.19
C PRO A 87 -10.75 -13.29 3.78
N THR A 88 -9.65 -13.38 3.03
CA THR A 88 -8.30 -12.94 3.45
C THR A 88 -7.99 -11.49 3.15
N GLU A 89 -8.86 -10.82 2.38
CA GLU A 89 -8.66 -9.43 2.01
C GLU A 89 -9.41 -8.57 3.02
N PRO A 90 -8.71 -7.86 3.93
CA PRO A 90 -9.32 -6.67 4.48
C PRO A 90 -9.51 -5.74 3.29
N ARG A 91 -10.73 -5.74 2.72
CA ARG A 91 -11.20 -4.62 1.91
C ARG A 91 -11.10 -3.42 2.85
N VAL A 92 -10.00 -2.68 2.76
CA VAL A 92 -9.82 -1.44 3.50
C VAL A 92 -10.99 -0.58 3.03
N LYS A 93 -11.98 -0.39 3.89
CA LYS A 93 -13.10 0.51 3.62
C LYS A 93 -12.52 1.93 3.71
N THR A 94 -13.08 2.87 2.98
CA THR A 94 -12.71 4.30 3.11
C THR A 94 -12.76 4.78 4.56
N ALA A 95 -13.74 4.31 5.34
CA ALA A 95 -13.86 4.55 6.77
C ALA A 95 -12.66 4.06 7.62
N ALA A 96 -11.91 3.06 7.13
CA ALA A 96 -10.70 2.58 7.80
C ALA A 96 -9.52 3.55 7.63
N LEU A 97 -9.46 4.32 6.54
CA LEU A 97 -8.41 5.33 6.32
C LEU A 97 -8.53 6.46 7.35
N ALA A 98 -9.74 6.98 7.56
CA ALA A 98 -10.00 8.04 8.54
C ALA A 98 -9.60 7.64 9.98
N ALA A 99 -9.82 6.38 10.37
CA ALA A 99 -9.47 5.86 11.69
C ALA A 99 -8.00 5.42 11.83
N THR A 100 -7.19 5.52 10.76
CA THR A 100 -5.80 5.03 10.77
C THR A 100 -4.87 6.05 11.43
N PRO A 101 -3.90 5.62 12.27
CA PRO A 101 -2.88 6.51 12.81
C PRO A 101 -1.96 7.03 11.68
N LEU A 102 -1.50 8.28 11.80
CA LEU A 102 -0.75 8.97 10.74
C LEU A 102 0.44 8.17 10.16
N PRO A 103 1.27 7.46 10.96
CA PRO A 103 2.38 6.67 10.43
C PRO A 103 1.93 5.50 9.54
N ALA A 104 0.75 4.93 9.78
CA ALA A 104 0.23 3.80 9.02
C ALA A 104 -0.62 4.25 7.81
N LEU A 105 -0.94 5.54 7.72
CA LEU A 105 -1.87 6.12 6.76
C LEU A 105 -1.38 6.03 5.30
N PRO A 106 -0.10 6.31 4.98
CA PRO A 106 0.43 6.15 3.62
C PRO A 106 0.28 4.72 3.11
N LEU A 107 0.64 3.74 3.95
CA LEU A 107 0.56 2.32 3.61
C LEU A 107 -0.88 1.86 3.41
N GLN A 108 -1.79 2.26 4.30
CA GLN A 108 -3.21 1.89 4.14
C GLN A 108 -3.82 2.51 2.89
N THR A 109 -3.41 3.72 2.54
CA THR A 109 -3.86 4.42 1.32
C THR A 109 -3.33 3.73 0.06
N GLU A 110 -2.07 3.29 0.06
CA GLU A 110 -1.50 2.51 -1.05
C GLU A 110 -2.28 1.21 -1.28
N ILE A 111 -2.55 0.44 -0.20
CA ILE A 111 -3.34 -0.79 -0.27
C ILE A 111 -4.75 -0.50 -0.80
N TRP A 112 -5.35 0.60 -0.33
CA TRP A 112 -6.66 1.01 -0.77
C TRP A 112 -6.67 1.36 -2.27
N LEU A 113 -5.70 2.14 -2.75
CA LEU A 113 -5.54 2.47 -4.18
C LEU A 113 -5.29 1.22 -5.05
N ASP A 114 -4.50 0.27 -4.55
CA ASP A 114 -4.24 -1.01 -5.26
C ASP A 114 -5.53 -1.79 -5.48
N ASN A 115 -6.44 -1.79 -4.49
CA ASN A 115 -7.75 -2.43 -4.61
C ASN A 115 -8.64 -1.75 -5.67
N GLN A 116 -8.49 -0.44 -5.88
CA GLN A 116 -9.28 0.31 -6.86
C GLN A 116 -8.74 0.25 -8.29
N ARG A 117 -7.56 -0.35 -8.54
CA ARG A 117 -6.94 -0.44 -9.87
C ARG A 117 -7.90 -0.93 -10.96
N LYS A 118 -8.78 -1.89 -10.66
CA LYS A 118 -9.71 -2.44 -11.67
C LYS A 118 -10.78 -1.45 -12.12
N ALA A 119 -11.13 -0.49 -11.26
CA ALA A 119 -12.17 0.48 -11.53
C ALA A 119 -11.63 1.74 -12.24
N LEU A 120 -10.32 1.97 -12.18
CA LEU A 120 -9.67 3.15 -12.71
C LEU A 120 -9.36 3.04 -14.22
N PRO A 121 -9.52 4.13 -14.99
CA PRO A 121 -9.10 4.18 -16.38
C PRO A 121 -7.57 4.20 -16.52
N PRO A 122 -7.00 3.81 -17.68
CA PRO A 122 -5.55 3.70 -17.87
C PRO A 122 -4.73 4.97 -17.50
N PRO A 123 -5.16 6.21 -17.81
CA PRO A 123 -4.44 7.41 -17.41
C PRO A 123 -4.49 7.69 -15.90
N ALA A 124 -5.56 7.26 -15.22
CA ALA A 124 -5.66 7.39 -13.76
C ALA A 124 -4.79 6.36 -13.03
N LEU A 125 -4.53 5.20 -13.65
CA LEU A 125 -3.63 4.18 -13.08
C LEU A 125 -2.20 4.68 -12.94
N THR A 126 -1.68 5.40 -13.94
CA THR A 126 -0.32 5.95 -13.88
C THR A 126 -0.19 7.00 -12.79
N LEU A 127 -1.23 7.81 -12.57
CA LEU A 127 -1.30 8.77 -11.46
C LEU A 127 -1.40 8.07 -10.10
N ALA A 128 -2.23 7.03 -9.98
CA ALA A 128 -2.31 6.23 -8.76
C ALA A 128 -0.97 5.57 -8.40
N ASP A 129 -0.23 5.08 -9.41
CA ASP A 129 1.11 4.53 -9.23
C ASP A 129 2.11 5.63 -8.76
N SER A 130 2.06 6.82 -9.36
CA SER A 130 2.89 7.97 -8.93
C SER A 130 2.60 8.37 -7.48
N ILE A 131 1.33 8.46 -7.12
CA ILE A 131 0.88 8.74 -5.75
C ILE A 131 1.43 7.66 -4.80
N GLY A 132 1.30 6.38 -5.14
CA GLY A 132 1.85 5.27 -4.35
C GLY A 132 3.34 5.42 -4.06
N VAL A 133 4.15 5.79 -5.06
CA VAL A 133 5.59 6.06 -4.88
C VAL A 133 5.82 7.23 -3.92
N LYS A 134 5.09 8.34 -4.08
CA LYS A 134 5.21 9.50 -3.18
C LYS A 134 4.84 9.15 -1.73
N LEU A 135 3.79 8.34 -1.54
CA LEU A 135 3.40 7.84 -0.23
C LEU A 135 4.49 7.01 0.45
N GLU A 136 5.21 6.16 -0.30
CA GLU A 136 6.35 5.41 0.23
C GLU A 136 7.49 6.36 0.67
N THR A 137 7.75 7.43 -0.10
CA THR A 137 8.78 8.42 0.26
C THR A 137 8.40 9.29 1.47
N LEU A 138 7.10 9.52 1.67
CA LEU A 138 6.55 10.30 2.78
C LEU A 138 6.46 9.51 4.09
N ALA A 139 6.33 8.18 4.04
CA ALA A 139 6.18 7.33 5.20
C ALA A 139 7.20 7.59 6.34
N PRO A 140 8.53 7.60 6.11
CA PRO A 140 9.51 7.85 7.17
C PRO A 140 9.47 9.28 7.72
N GLN A 141 8.97 10.25 6.94
CA GLN A 141 8.83 11.64 7.36
C GLN A 141 7.63 11.77 8.30
N LEU A 142 6.51 11.11 7.95
CA LEU A 142 5.29 11.08 8.75
C LEU A 142 5.46 10.39 10.10
N GLU A 143 6.35 9.40 10.21
CA GLU A 143 6.71 8.77 11.48
C GLU A 143 7.31 9.75 12.50
N ARG A 144 7.91 10.85 12.03
CA ARG A 144 8.57 11.86 12.87
C ARG A 144 7.65 13.01 13.26
N LEU A 145 6.52 13.16 12.56
CA LEU A 145 5.57 14.24 12.78
C LEU A 145 4.58 13.88 13.88
N THR A 146 4.18 14.89 14.65
CA THR A 146 3.10 14.72 15.63
C THR A 146 1.76 14.97 14.94
N ASP A 147 0.71 14.24 15.34
CA ASP A 147 -0.67 14.42 14.82
C ASP A 147 -1.19 15.87 14.93
N GLN A 148 -0.63 16.70 15.82
CA GLN A 148 -1.06 18.08 16.05
C GLN A 148 -0.47 19.09 15.05
N GLU A 149 0.50 18.68 14.23
CA GLU A 149 1.13 19.60 13.28
C GLU A 149 0.20 19.92 12.10
N PRO A 150 0.20 21.16 11.58
CA PRO A 150 -0.64 21.53 10.45
C PRO A 150 -0.42 20.65 9.21
N ALA A 151 0.84 20.31 8.91
CA ALA A 151 1.19 19.43 7.80
C ALA A 151 0.65 18.01 7.96
N ALA A 152 0.65 17.48 9.20
CA ALA A 152 0.09 16.16 9.50
C ALA A 152 -1.43 16.12 9.27
N GLN A 153 -2.14 17.17 9.66
CA GLN A 153 -3.58 17.30 9.47
C GLN A 153 -3.96 17.42 7.99
N GLU A 154 -3.18 18.18 7.23
CA GLU A 154 -3.39 18.34 5.79
C GLU A 154 -3.19 17.01 5.03
N ILE A 155 -2.11 16.27 5.32
CA ILE A 155 -1.88 14.95 4.72
C ILE A 155 -3.00 13.99 5.09
N ARG A 156 -3.39 13.95 6.37
CA ARG A 156 -4.49 13.09 6.84
C ARG A 156 -5.76 13.36 6.05
N LYS A 157 -6.14 14.64 5.90
CA LYS A 157 -7.33 15.05 5.16
C LYS A 157 -7.24 14.68 3.68
N LEU A 158 -6.08 14.93 3.05
CA LEU A 158 -5.86 14.62 1.65
C LEU A 158 -5.99 13.12 1.37
N LEU A 159 -5.44 12.27 2.24
CA LEU A 159 -5.41 10.82 2.05
C LEU A 159 -6.66 10.09 2.57
N SER A 160 -7.33 10.62 3.60
CA SER A 160 -8.50 9.97 4.21
C SER A 160 -9.82 10.47 3.63
N ASP A 161 -9.87 11.73 3.19
CA ASP A 161 -11.10 12.36 2.72
C ASP A 161 -11.02 12.61 1.20
N HIS A 162 -10.11 13.48 0.76
CA HIS A 162 -10.12 13.99 -0.62
C HIS A 162 -9.83 12.92 -1.67
N LEU A 163 -8.77 12.12 -1.47
CA LEU A 163 -8.39 11.07 -2.41
C LEU A 163 -9.46 9.97 -2.49
N PRO A 164 -9.96 9.43 -1.37
CA PRO A 164 -11.05 8.46 -1.39
C PRO A 164 -12.35 9.00 -1.98
N GLU A 165 -12.74 10.24 -1.64
CA GLU A 165 -13.94 10.88 -2.15
C GLU A 165 -13.91 11.03 -3.68
N LEU A 166 -12.77 11.45 -4.24
CA LEU A 166 -12.61 11.60 -5.69
C LEU A 166 -12.81 10.28 -6.45
N VAL A 167 -12.11 9.23 -6.01
CA VAL A 167 -12.15 7.93 -6.68
C VAL A 167 -13.49 7.23 -6.46
N THR A 168 -14.04 7.26 -5.24
CA THR A 168 -15.37 6.66 -4.98
C THR A 168 -16.49 7.43 -5.67
N GLY A 169 -16.36 8.75 -5.80
CA GLY A 169 -17.23 9.59 -6.61
C GLY A 169 -17.26 9.14 -8.07
N TYR A 170 -16.09 8.89 -8.67
CA TYR A 170 -16.00 8.34 -10.02
C TYR A 170 -16.58 6.92 -10.13
N GLU A 171 -16.32 6.05 -9.15
CA GLU A 171 -16.82 4.67 -9.14
C GLU A 171 -18.34 4.59 -9.06
N SER A 172 -18.97 5.52 -8.34
CA SER A 172 -20.42 5.61 -8.19
C SER A 172 -21.15 5.88 -9.52
N ILE A 173 -20.44 6.41 -10.53
CA ILE A 173 -20.97 6.68 -11.86
C ILE A 173 -21.04 5.34 -12.64
N PRO A 174 -22.20 5.01 -13.26
CA PRO A 174 -22.31 3.83 -14.11
C PRO A 174 -21.28 3.83 -15.24
N ALA A 175 -20.63 2.69 -15.47
CA ALA A 175 -19.57 2.51 -16.48
C ALA A 175 -19.84 3.16 -17.86
N PRO A 176 -21.02 3.02 -18.49
CA PRO A 176 -21.27 3.63 -19.80
C PRO A 176 -21.22 5.17 -19.75
N LEU A 177 -21.60 5.78 -18.62
CA LEU A 177 -21.67 7.23 -18.47
C LEU A 177 -20.33 7.88 -18.11
N ARG A 178 -19.29 7.11 -17.79
CA ARG A 178 -17.99 7.65 -17.34
C ARG A 178 -17.21 8.37 -18.44
N ARG A 179 -17.50 8.03 -19.70
CA ARG A 179 -16.85 8.59 -20.89
C ARG A 179 -17.74 9.54 -21.68
N GLU A 180 -19.00 9.65 -21.29
CA GLU A 180 -19.94 10.57 -21.93
C GLU A 180 -19.74 11.97 -21.39
N GLU A 181 -19.71 12.94 -22.31
CA GLU A 181 -19.71 14.34 -21.93
C GLU A 181 -21.09 14.73 -21.41
N ARG A 182 -21.15 15.22 -20.17
CA ARG A 182 -22.35 15.76 -19.55
C ARG A 182 -22.05 17.11 -18.93
N ASN A 183 -22.84 18.11 -19.30
CA ASN A 183 -22.67 19.49 -18.83
C ASN A 183 -21.26 20.04 -19.10
N GLY A 184 -20.68 19.72 -20.27
CA GLY A 184 -19.35 20.19 -20.67
C GLY A 184 -18.18 19.52 -19.93
N ARG A 185 -18.43 18.40 -19.24
CA ARG A 185 -17.41 17.69 -18.46
C ARG A 185 -17.51 16.19 -18.69
N ILE A 186 -16.35 15.54 -18.73
CA ILE A 186 -16.23 14.09 -18.86
C ILE A 186 -15.72 13.55 -17.52
N PRO A 187 -16.46 12.66 -16.82
CA PRO A 187 -16.07 12.16 -15.50
C PRO A 187 -14.68 11.53 -15.46
N GLU A 188 -14.28 10.80 -16.50
CA GLU A 188 -12.94 10.25 -16.63
C GLU A 188 -11.85 11.34 -16.67
N GLN A 189 -12.08 12.45 -17.37
CA GLN A 189 -11.13 13.56 -17.39
C GLN A 189 -11.06 14.26 -16.03
N GLN A 190 -12.21 14.47 -15.38
CA GLN A 190 -12.26 15.09 -14.06
C GLN A 190 -11.52 14.26 -13.00
N LEU A 191 -11.62 12.93 -13.07
CA LEU A 191 -10.85 12.04 -12.20
C LEU A 191 -9.35 12.22 -12.42
N VAL A 192 -8.89 12.25 -13.68
CA VAL A 192 -7.48 12.42 -14.02
C VAL A 192 -6.96 13.77 -13.55
N GLU A 193 -7.71 14.84 -13.76
CA GLU A 193 -7.38 16.19 -13.29
C GLU A 193 -7.28 16.23 -11.76
N GLY A 194 -8.27 15.68 -11.06
CA GLY A 194 -8.29 15.63 -9.60
C GLY A 194 -7.12 14.82 -9.03
N LEU A 195 -6.81 13.66 -9.62
CA LEU A 195 -5.66 12.84 -9.21
C LEU A 195 -4.33 13.55 -9.51
N THR A 196 -4.24 14.33 -10.57
CA THR A 196 -3.06 15.15 -10.88
C THR A 196 -2.85 16.24 -9.83
N VAL A 197 -3.92 16.88 -9.37
CA VAL A 197 -3.85 17.86 -8.26
C VAL A 197 -3.35 17.20 -6.98
N ILE A 198 -3.90 16.02 -6.63
CA ILE A 198 -3.48 15.24 -5.46
C ILE A 198 -1.99 14.86 -5.54
N ASP A 199 -1.54 14.37 -6.70
CA ASP A 199 -0.14 14.00 -6.92
C ASP A 199 0.82 15.19 -6.75
N THR A 200 0.41 16.36 -7.27
CA THR A 200 1.18 17.60 -7.15
C THR A 200 1.22 18.11 -5.71
N GLU A 201 0.11 18.05 -5.00
CA GLU A 201 0.04 18.49 -3.61
C GLU A 201 0.89 17.61 -2.69
N LEU A 202 0.86 16.28 -2.89
CA LEU A 202 1.75 15.36 -2.17
C LEU A 202 3.23 15.67 -2.42
N ALA A 203 3.58 16.08 -3.65
CA ALA A 203 4.94 16.50 -3.97
C ALA A 203 5.34 17.75 -3.17
N ARG A 204 4.48 18.77 -3.15
CA ARG A 204 4.70 20.02 -2.41
C ARG A 204 4.85 19.79 -0.92
N ILE A 205 3.98 18.96 -0.34
CA ILE A 205 4.04 18.64 1.09
C ILE A 205 5.35 17.90 1.40
N SER A 206 5.75 16.92 0.58
CA SER A 206 7.03 16.23 0.77
C SER A 206 8.23 17.17 0.69
N GLU A 207 8.20 18.14 -0.22
CA GLU A 207 9.25 19.15 -0.32
C GLU A 207 9.30 20.03 0.92
N THR A 208 8.14 20.51 1.38
CA THR A 208 8.01 21.34 2.60
C THR A 208 8.55 20.63 3.84
N LEU A 209 8.22 19.34 4.00
CA LEU A 209 8.71 18.52 5.10
C LEU A 209 10.24 18.31 5.02
N ALA A 210 10.77 18.10 3.81
CA ALA A 210 12.20 17.95 3.59
C ALA A 210 12.97 19.26 3.86
N SER A 211 12.45 20.42 3.47
CA SER A 211 13.08 21.73 3.72
C SER A 211 13.31 21.97 5.21
N GLY A 212 12.34 21.62 6.06
CA GLY A 212 12.48 21.77 7.51
C GLY A 212 13.62 20.94 8.11
N ASP A 213 13.90 19.76 7.56
CA ASP A 213 15.04 18.94 7.97
C ASP A 213 16.37 19.50 7.44
N ILE A 214 16.40 20.04 6.22
CA ILE A 214 17.59 20.69 5.64
C ILE A 214 17.99 21.93 6.46
N ASP A 215 17.02 22.76 6.84
CA ASP A 215 17.27 23.96 7.63
C ASP A 215 17.87 23.63 9.01
N LYS A 216 17.34 22.59 9.68
CA LYS A 216 17.90 22.11 10.95
C LYS A 216 19.36 21.68 10.82
N LEU A 217 19.69 20.96 9.74
CA LEU A 217 21.06 20.54 9.46
C LEU A 217 21.99 21.75 9.20
N ALA A 218 21.51 22.75 8.46
CA ALA A 218 22.27 23.97 8.20
C ALA A 218 22.60 24.74 9.50
N VAL A 219 21.63 24.86 10.41
CA VAL A 219 21.83 25.50 11.73
C VAL A 219 22.86 24.72 12.57
N GLN A 220 22.77 23.38 12.58
CA GLN A 220 23.70 22.55 13.34
C GLN A 220 25.14 22.67 12.81
N ASN A 221 25.33 22.65 11.49
CA ASN A 221 26.64 22.86 10.87
C ASN A 221 27.21 24.23 11.22
N ARG A 222 26.39 25.29 11.15
CA ARG A 222 26.81 26.65 11.51
C ARG A 222 27.22 26.76 12.97
N PHE A 223 26.48 26.13 13.88
CA PHE A 223 26.83 26.08 15.30
C PHE A 223 28.18 25.38 15.54
N LEU A 224 28.42 24.26 14.86
CA LEU A 224 29.70 23.53 14.96
C LEU A 224 30.86 24.38 14.45
N GLU A 225 30.72 25.03 13.30
CA GLU A 225 31.74 25.94 12.77
C GLU A 225 32.12 27.02 13.80
N LEU A 226 31.13 27.69 14.38
CA LEU A 226 31.36 28.74 15.37
C LEU A 226 32.04 28.20 16.63
N LYS A 227 31.55 27.08 17.19
CA LYS A 227 32.10 26.48 18.41
C LYS A 227 33.56 26.03 18.24
N TYR A 228 33.91 25.43 17.10
CA TYR A 228 35.28 24.97 16.84
C TYR A 228 36.21 26.09 16.39
N GLN A 229 35.70 27.15 15.76
CA GLN A 229 36.48 28.37 15.49
C GLN A 229 36.82 29.10 16.80
N GLU A 230 35.85 29.29 17.69
CA GLU A 230 36.04 29.93 19.00
C GLU A 230 37.03 29.14 19.89
N ALA A 231 36.93 27.81 19.91
CA ALA A 231 37.88 26.95 20.62
C ALA A 231 39.32 27.05 20.06
N LYS A 232 39.47 27.33 18.76
CA LYS A 232 40.78 27.53 18.11
C LYS A 232 41.36 28.92 18.41
N GLU A 233 40.51 29.91 18.64
CA GLU A 233 40.92 31.28 19.00
C GLU A 233 41.26 31.43 20.49
N LEU A 234 40.54 30.73 21.38
CA LEU A 234 40.80 30.72 22.83
C LEU A 234 41.95 29.80 23.26
N GLY A 235 42.41 28.91 22.37
CA GLY A 235 43.54 28.00 22.60
C GLY A 235 44.91 28.57 22.19
N ARG A 236 45.01 29.89 21.93
CA ARG A 236 46.26 30.60 21.65
C ARG A 236 46.66 31.53 22.78
#